data_AF-A0A0S8C2U8-F1
#
_entry.id   AF-A0A0S8C2U8-F1
#
_cell.length_a   1.000
_cell.length_b   1.000
_cell.length_c   1.000
_cell.angle_alpha   90.00
_cell.angle_beta   90.00
_cell.angle_gamma   90.00
#
_symmetry.space_group_name_H-M   'P 1'
#
loop_
_entity.id
_entity.type
_entity.pdbx_description
1 polymer ?
#
loop_
_entity_poly.entity_id
_entity_poly.type
_entity_poly.pdbx_seq_one_letter_code
_entity_poly.pdbx_strand_id
1 'polypeptide(L)'
;MIENARVDTNVEDKAIDTQWWGYSKEHGWVILDRGIPTNAPGLKDDLLFLRCRDAMIFSAKREKWNPPLYRYAPNYIRDLAPPASEEAAEELAILKTRWPEFEPEIKRVCREADEQAEAIRVEEEKTRKEAAAERRKQAAAAKV
;
A
#
# COMPACT_ATOMS: atom_id res chain seq x y z
N MET A 1 25.49 -16.73 -47.74
CA MET A 1 26.16 -17.04 -46.46
C MET A 1 25.77 -15.95 -45.47
N ILE A 2 24.97 -16.36 -44.48
CA ILE A 2 24.76 -15.81 -43.13
C ILE A 2 24.34 -14.34 -43.00
N GLU A 3 23.04 -14.15 -42.78
CA GLU A 3 22.40 -13.03 -42.08
C GLU A 3 23.03 -12.84 -40.70
N ASN A 4 23.37 -11.59 -40.35
CA ASN A 4 23.62 -11.21 -38.97
C ASN A 4 22.58 -10.17 -38.55
N ALA A 5 21.44 -10.67 -38.10
CA ALA A 5 20.51 -9.95 -37.25
C ALA A 5 21.26 -9.59 -35.95
N ARG A 6 21.49 -8.29 -35.73
CA ARG A 6 21.91 -7.80 -34.42
C ARG A 6 20.66 -7.77 -33.54
N VAL A 7 20.69 -8.68 -32.57
CA VAL A 7 19.76 -8.85 -31.46
C VAL A 7 19.42 -7.49 -30.85
N ASP A 8 18.17 -7.08 -31.03
CA ASP A 8 17.54 -6.06 -30.21
C ASP A 8 17.49 -6.62 -28.78
N THR A 9 18.46 -6.23 -27.95
CA THR A 9 18.38 -6.42 -26.51
C THR A 9 17.23 -5.57 -26.00
N ASN A 10 16.06 -6.22 -25.85
CA ASN A 10 14.91 -5.73 -25.09
C ASN A 10 15.39 -5.18 -23.74
N VAL A 11 15.38 -3.86 -23.61
CA VAL A 11 15.47 -3.15 -22.33
C VAL A 11 14.08 -3.14 -21.72
N GLU A 12 13.53 -4.32 -21.47
CA GLU A 12 12.21 -4.50 -20.86
C GLU A 12 12.29 -5.70 -19.91
N ASP A 13 13.09 -5.61 -18.84
CA ASP A 13 12.91 -6.50 -17.69
C ASP A 13 13.76 -6.07 -16.50
N LYS A 14 13.24 -5.08 -15.76
CA LYS A 14 13.41 -4.93 -14.31
C LYS A 14 12.48 -3.83 -13.79
N ALA A 15 11.23 -3.84 -14.24
CA ALA A 15 10.19 -3.28 -13.39
C ALA A 15 10.19 -4.16 -12.15
N ILE A 16 10.69 -3.65 -11.01
CA ILE A 16 10.33 -4.23 -9.72
C ILE A 16 8.82 -4.30 -9.77
N ASP A 17 8.25 -5.50 -9.73
CA ASP A 17 6.80 -5.70 -9.69
C ASP A 17 6.33 -4.96 -8.43
N THR A 18 5.91 -3.70 -8.60
CA THR A 18 5.63 -2.78 -7.50
C THR A 18 4.40 -3.28 -6.76
N GLN A 19 3.58 -4.08 -7.42
CA GLN A 19 2.32 -4.57 -6.92
C GLN A 19 2.43 -6.01 -6.46
N TRP A 20 2.10 -6.23 -5.19
CA TRP A 20 1.80 -7.55 -4.69
C TRP A 20 0.29 -7.76 -4.72
N TRP A 21 -0.15 -8.78 -5.46
CA TRP A 21 -1.55 -9.18 -5.55
C TRP A 21 -1.80 -10.37 -4.63
N GLY A 22 -2.88 -10.30 -3.84
CA GLY A 22 -3.21 -11.37 -2.93
C GLY A 22 -4.68 -11.51 -2.65
N TYR A 23 -5.00 -12.61 -1.96
CA TYR A 23 -6.34 -12.91 -1.49
C TYR A 23 -6.36 -12.91 0.04
N SER A 24 -7.39 -12.28 0.60
CA SER A 24 -7.71 -12.30 2.02
C SER A 24 -9.10 -12.88 2.22
N LYS A 25 -9.27 -13.75 3.21
CA LYS A 25 -10.59 -14.32 3.53
C LYS A 25 -11.60 -13.24 3.95
N GLU A 26 -11.13 -12.15 4.55
CA GLU A 26 -11.98 -11.05 5.02
C GLU A 26 -12.27 -10.03 3.91
N HIS A 27 -11.26 -9.72 3.09
CA HIS A 27 -11.33 -8.62 2.14
C HIS A 27 -11.52 -9.06 0.67
N GLY A 28 -11.34 -10.35 0.35
CA GLY A 28 -11.26 -10.84 -1.03
C GLY A 28 -9.93 -10.47 -1.67
N TRP A 29 -9.94 -10.13 -2.96
CA TRP A 29 -8.77 -9.66 -3.68
C TRP A 29 -8.28 -8.31 -3.14
N VAL A 30 -6.97 -8.25 -2.88
CA VAL A 30 -6.28 -7.08 -2.36
C VAL A 30 -4.97 -6.84 -3.08
N ILE A 31 -4.53 -5.59 -3.05
CA ILE A 31 -3.28 -5.12 -3.68
C ILE A 31 -2.46 -4.37 -2.65
N LEU A 32 -1.17 -4.67 -2.61
CA LEU A 32 -0.17 -3.88 -1.90
C LEU A 32 0.77 -3.30 -2.93
N ASP A 33 0.70 -1.98 -3.13
CA ASP A 33 1.58 -1.25 -4.04
C ASP A 33 2.77 -0.67 -3.26
N ARG A 34 3.98 -1.10 -3.61
CA ARG A 34 5.26 -0.65 -3.06
C ARG A 34 5.69 0.72 -3.58
N GLY A 35 4.99 1.27 -4.58
CA GLY A 35 5.10 2.68 -4.95
C GLY A 35 4.57 3.62 -3.87
N ILE A 36 3.73 3.12 -2.95
CA ILE A 36 3.29 3.87 -1.78
C ILE A 36 4.41 3.85 -0.73
N PRO A 37 4.87 5.00 -0.23
CA PRO A 37 6.01 5.08 0.70
C PRO A 37 5.91 4.13 1.89
N THR A 38 4.74 4.07 2.55
CA THR A 38 4.49 3.21 3.72
C THR A 38 4.60 1.71 3.44
N ASN A 39 4.38 1.30 2.19
CA ASN A 39 4.50 -0.08 1.75
C ASN A 39 5.92 -0.46 1.32
N ALA A 40 6.86 0.50 1.32
CA ALA A 40 8.23 0.23 0.97
C ALA A 40 8.85 -0.86 1.88
N PRO A 41 9.67 -1.76 1.31
CA PRO A 41 10.37 -2.76 2.11
C PRO A 41 11.25 -2.12 3.19
N GLY A 42 11.33 -2.75 4.37
CA GLY A 42 12.18 -2.31 5.48
C GLY A 42 11.56 -1.31 6.44
N LEU A 43 10.40 -0.73 6.11
CA LEU A 43 9.63 0.11 7.03
C LEU A 43 8.83 -0.73 8.02
N LYS A 44 8.58 -0.15 9.20
CA LYS A 44 7.86 -0.80 10.31
C LYS A 44 6.42 -0.33 10.44
N ASP A 45 6.01 0.60 9.60
CA ASP A 45 4.65 1.14 9.61
C ASP A 45 3.63 0.10 9.14
N ASP A 46 2.37 0.37 9.49
CA ASP A 46 1.23 -0.41 9.02
C ASP A 46 1.14 -0.33 7.49
N LEU A 47 0.81 -1.46 6.88
CA LEU A 47 0.70 -1.58 5.43
C LEU A 47 -0.64 -1.04 4.96
N LEU A 48 -0.64 -0.38 3.81
CA LEU A 48 -1.85 0.06 3.13
C LEU A 48 -2.19 -0.92 2.02
N PHE A 49 -3.38 -1.50 2.11
CA PHE A 49 -3.93 -2.38 1.09
C PHE A 49 -5.09 -1.70 0.38
N LEU A 50 -5.19 -1.91 -0.93
CA LEU A 50 -6.44 -1.69 -1.66
C LEU A 50 -7.27 -2.96 -1.63
N ARG A 51 -8.56 -2.84 -1.32
CA ARG A 51 -9.56 -3.89 -1.56
C ARG A 51 -10.20 -3.72 -2.94
N CYS A 52 -10.10 -4.74 -3.79
CA CYS A 52 -10.53 -4.63 -5.19
C CYS A 52 -12.05 -4.52 -5.39
N ARG A 53 -12.87 -5.07 -4.47
CA ARG A 53 -14.34 -5.12 -4.63
C ARG A 53 -15.00 -3.74 -4.61
N ASP A 54 -14.43 -2.81 -3.85
CA ASP A 54 -14.99 -1.49 -3.56
C ASP A 54 -13.95 -0.36 -3.62
N ALA A 55 -12.74 -0.67 -4.11
CA ALA A 55 -11.61 0.25 -4.20
C ALA A 55 -11.27 0.96 -2.86
N MET A 56 -11.58 0.33 -1.73
CA MET A 56 -11.32 0.91 -0.42
C MET A 56 -9.87 0.66 0.01
N ILE A 57 -9.17 1.72 0.43
CA ILE A 57 -7.87 1.61 1.09
C ILE A 57 -8.08 1.34 2.58
N PHE A 58 -7.34 0.38 3.12
CA PHE A 58 -7.36 0.09 4.55
C PHE A 58 -5.95 -0.23 5.06
N SER A 59 -5.70 0.07 6.33
CA SER A 59 -4.44 -0.26 6.99
C SER A 59 -4.48 -1.66 7.60
N ALA A 60 -3.37 -2.36 7.52
CA ALA A 60 -3.17 -3.65 8.17
C ALA A 60 -1.81 -3.68 8.85
N LYS A 61 -1.78 -4.14 10.10
CA LYS A 61 -0.54 -4.37 10.82
C LYS A 61 0.33 -5.36 10.04
N ARG A 62 1.61 -5.02 9.87
CA ARG A 62 2.57 -5.87 9.14
C ARG A 62 2.68 -7.29 9.72
N GLU A 63 2.52 -7.44 11.03
CA GLU A 63 2.48 -8.73 11.73
C GLU A 63 1.33 -9.64 11.25
N LYS A 64 0.22 -9.05 10.81
CA LYS A 64 -0.94 -9.77 10.27
C LYS A 64 -0.80 -10.07 8.78
N TRP A 65 0.16 -9.48 8.08
CA TRP A 65 0.45 -9.74 6.67
C TRP A 65 1.22 -11.06 6.50
N ASN A 66 0.58 -12.15 6.91
CA ASN A 66 1.10 -13.50 6.81
C ASN A 66 -0.04 -14.46 6.46
N PRO A 67 0.26 -15.62 5.85
CA PRO A 67 -0.71 -16.70 5.73
C PRO A 67 -1.24 -17.13 7.11
N PRO A 68 -2.52 -17.53 7.24
CA PRO A 68 -3.52 -17.67 6.17
C PRO A 68 -4.32 -16.39 5.89
N LEU A 69 -4.08 -15.29 6.62
CA LEU A 69 -4.89 -14.06 6.51
C LEU A 69 -4.72 -13.37 5.16
N TYR A 70 -3.51 -13.40 4.63
CA TYR A 70 -3.18 -12.90 3.30
C TYR A 70 -2.36 -13.95 2.57
N ARG A 71 -2.79 -14.29 1.36
CA ARG A 71 -2.14 -15.28 0.51
C ARG A 71 -1.74 -14.64 -0.80
N TYR A 72 -0.50 -14.86 -1.21
CA TYR A 72 -0.04 -14.42 -2.53
C TYR A 72 -0.88 -15.08 -3.62
N ALA A 73 -1.34 -14.30 -4.59
CA ALA A 73 -2.36 -14.72 -5.55
C ALA A 73 -2.04 -16.04 -6.28
N PRO A 74 -0.84 -16.25 -6.87
CA PRO A 74 -0.47 -17.54 -7.46
C PRO A 74 -0.53 -18.72 -6.48
N ASN A 75 -0.12 -18.52 -5.22
CA ASN A 75 -0.18 -19.56 -4.19
C ASN A 75 -1.61 -19.80 -3.70
N TYR A 76 -2.48 -18.80 -3.74
CA TYR A 76 -3.89 -18.97 -3.41
C TYR A 76 -4.58 -19.81 -4.49
N ILE A 77 -4.45 -19.39 -5.76
CA ILE A 77 -5.07 -20.04 -6.92
C ILE A 77 -4.64 -21.50 -7.04
N ARG A 78 -3.33 -21.78 -6.97
CA ARG A 78 -2.78 -23.14 -7.07
C ARG A 78 -3.37 -24.11 -6.05
N ASP A 79 -3.71 -23.62 -4.86
CA ASP A 79 -4.18 -24.46 -3.76
C ASP A 79 -5.71 -24.65 -3.77
N LEU A 80 -6.42 -24.11 -4.76
CA LEU A 80 -7.85 -24.33 -4.99
C LEU A 80 -8.12 -25.58 -5.83
N ALA A 81 -9.34 -26.11 -5.74
CA ALA A 81 -9.81 -27.13 -6.67
C ALA A 81 -9.92 -26.55 -8.10
N PRO A 82 -9.76 -27.35 -9.18
CA PRO A 82 -9.62 -26.82 -10.53
C PRO A 82 -10.71 -25.84 -10.98
N PRO A 83 -12.03 -26.09 -10.76
CA PRO A 83 -13.06 -25.14 -11.16
C PRO A 83 -12.93 -23.78 -10.45
N ALA A 84 -12.59 -23.80 -9.15
CA ALA A 84 -12.42 -22.59 -8.35
C ALA A 84 -11.08 -21.88 -8.65
N SER A 85 -10.05 -22.63 -9.05
CA SER A 85 -8.77 -22.08 -9.48
C SER A 85 -8.92 -21.30 -10.78
N GLU A 86 -9.68 -21.83 -11.75
CA GLU A 86 -9.95 -21.17 -13.03
C GLU A 86 -10.74 -19.87 -12.82
N GLU A 87 -11.83 -19.93 -12.05
CA GLU A 87 -12.65 -18.76 -11.70
C GLU A 87 -11.82 -17.66 -11.00
N ALA A 88 -11.00 -18.05 -10.01
CA ALA A 88 -10.14 -17.10 -9.30
C ALA A 88 -9.06 -16.47 -10.20
N ALA A 89 -8.53 -17.23 -11.17
CA ALA A 89 -7.55 -16.72 -12.12
C ALA A 89 -8.19 -15.72 -13.11
N GLU A 90 -9.39 -16.01 -13.60
CA GLU A 90 -10.15 -15.11 -14.45
C GLU A 90 -10.52 -13.81 -13.73
N GLU A 91 -11.03 -13.90 -12.50
CA GLU A 91 -11.35 -12.74 -11.67
C GLU A 91 -10.11 -11.86 -11.46
N LEU A 92 -8.97 -12.47 -11.11
CA LEU A 92 -7.71 -11.74 -10.94
C LEU A 92 -7.26 -11.06 -12.25
N ALA A 93 -7.42 -11.73 -13.40
CA ALA A 93 -7.07 -11.15 -14.69
C ALA A 93 -7.92 -9.89 -14.99
N ILE A 94 -9.23 -9.95 -14.74
CA ILE A 94 -10.15 -8.82 -14.89
C ILE A 94 -9.78 -7.67 -13.92
N LEU A 95 -9.40 -7.99 -12.69
CA LEU A 95 -9.00 -6.96 -11.72
C LEU A 95 -7.69 -6.28 -12.12
N LYS A 96 -6.74 -7.04 -12.67
CA LYS A 96 -5.46 -6.50 -13.16
C LYS A 96 -5.65 -5.56 -14.36
N THR A 97 -6.59 -5.83 -15.25
CA THR A 97 -6.86 -4.91 -16.39
C THR A 97 -7.47 -3.58 -15.93
N ARG A 98 -8.19 -3.58 -14.80
CA ARG A 98 -8.78 -2.37 -14.21
C ARG A 98 -7.81 -1.59 -13.33
N TRP A 99 -6.67 -2.16 -12.94
CA TRP A 99 -5.70 -1.49 -12.05
C TRP A 99 -5.27 -0.08 -12.52
N PRO A 100 -4.98 0.16 -13.82
CA PRO A 100 -4.58 1.50 -14.28
C PRO A 100 -5.63 2.58 -14.01
N GLU A 101 -6.90 2.22 -13.85
CA GLU A 101 -7.99 3.15 -13.50
C GLU A 101 -7.93 3.53 -12.00
N PHE A 102 -7.50 2.61 -11.15
CA PHE A 102 -7.48 2.79 -9.70
C PHE A 102 -6.17 3.40 -9.19
N GLU A 103 -5.04 3.10 -9.84
CA GLU A 103 -3.71 3.51 -9.38
C GLU A 103 -3.57 5.02 -9.14
N PRO A 104 -4.03 5.92 -10.04
CA PRO A 104 -3.88 7.36 -9.83
C PRO A 104 -4.69 7.85 -8.63
N GLU A 105 -5.90 7.32 -8.46
CA GLU A 105 -6.80 7.68 -7.38
C GLU A 105 -6.24 7.24 -6.03
N ILE A 106 -5.66 6.04 -5.96
CA ILE A 106 -5.04 5.52 -4.74
C ILE A 106 -3.83 6.35 -4.35
N LYS A 107 -2.97 6.69 -5.31
CA LYS A 107 -1.81 7.55 -5.05
C LYS A 107 -2.24 8.93 -4.58
N ARG A 108 -3.33 9.47 -5.12
CA ARG A 108 -3.92 10.73 -4.67
C ARG A 108 -4.42 10.63 -3.23
N VAL A 109 -5.24 9.63 -2.90
CA VAL A 109 -5.76 9.43 -1.54
C VAL A 109 -4.64 9.23 -0.53
N CYS A 110 -3.59 8.46 -0.88
CA CYS A 110 -2.43 8.29 0.00
C CYS A 110 -1.71 9.62 0.26
N ARG A 111 -1.46 10.41 -0.78
CA ARG A 111 -0.81 11.72 -0.65
C ARG A 111 -1.64 12.68 0.20
N GLU A 112 -2.95 12.76 -0.05
CA GLU A 112 -3.86 13.61 0.73
C GLU A 112 -3.89 13.20 2.21
N ALA A 113 -3.85 11.89 2.51
CA ALA A 113 -3.78 11.40 3.88
C ALA A 113 -2.44 11.74 4.55
N ASP A 114 -1.32 11.64 3.84
CA ASP A 114 0.01 12.02 4.34
C ASP A 114 0.09 13.52 4.66
N GLU A 115 -0.44 14.37 3.76
CA GLU A 115 -0.52 15.82 3.95
C GLU A 115 -1.37 16.19 5.17
N GLN A 116 -2.52 15.53 5.35
CA GLN A 116 -3.38 15.74 6.52
C GLN A 116 -2.70 15.31 7.82
N ALA A 117 -2.03 14.16 7.82
CA ALA A 117 -1.31 13.67 8.99
C ALA A 117 -0.20 14.65 9.41
N GLU A 118 0.54 15.21 8.45
CA GLU A 118 1.58 16.18 8.74
C GLU A 118 1.01 17.51 9.26
N ALA A 119 -0.09 18.00 8.69
CA ALA A 119 -0.76 19.21 9.18
C ALA A 119 -1.21 19.06 10.64
N ILE A 120 -1.77 17.89 11.01
CA ILE A 120 -2.15 17.58 12.39
C ILE A 120 -0.91 17.61 13.30
N ARG A 121 0.19 16.97 12.90
CA ARG A 121 1.43 16.94 13.70
C ARG A 121 2.01 18.33 13.95
N VAL A 122 2.01 19.18 12.93
CA VAL A 122 2.48 20.57 13.03
C VAL A 122 1.61 21.37 14.01
N GLU A 123 0.29 21.23 13.93
CA GLU A 123 -0.63 21.94 14.82
C GLU A 123 -0.55 21.44 16.27
N GLU A 124 -0.41 20.13 16.47
CA GLU A 124 -0.18 19.53 17.79
C GLU A 124 1.15 20.03 18.41
N GLU A 125 2.22 20.11 17.61
CA GLU A 125 3.50 20.61 18.08
C GLU A 125 3.42 22.09 18.47
N LYS A 126 2.75 22.90 17.65
CA LYS A 126 2.53 24.32 17.92
C LYS A 126 1.72 24.50 19.22
N THR A 127 0.61 23.79 19.35
CA THR A 127 -0.23 23.80 20.56
C THR A 127 0.57 23.41 21.80
N ARG A 128 1.42 22.38 21.69
CA ARG A 128 2.31 21.93 22.78
C ARG A 128 3.33 22.99 23.17
N LYS A 129 3.94 23.68 22.19
CA LYS A 129 4.90 24.77 22.42
C LYS A 129 4.24 25.96 23.10
N GLU A 130 3.05 26.35 22.65
CA GLU A 130 2.26 27.45 23.24
C GLU A 130 1.86 27.13 24.69
N ALA A 131 1.34 25.93 24.94
CA ALA A 131 0.99 25.48 26.29
C ALA A 131 2.21 25.43 27.23
N ALA A 132 3.38 25.00 26.73
CA ALA A 132 4.61 24.98 27.51
C ALA A 132 5.12 26.40 27.83
N ALA A 133 5.02 27.34 26.87
CA ALA A 133 5.39 28.74 27.08
C ALA A 133 4.48 29.40 28.13
N GLU A 134 3.17 29.14 28.06
CA GLU A 134 2.20 29.70 29.01
C GLU A 134 2.40 29.15 30.42
N ARG A 135 2.63 27.84 30.56
CA ARG A 135 2.98 27.22 31.86
C ARG A 135 4.25 27.82 32.47
N ARG A 136 5.26 28.13 31.64
CA ARG A 136 6.50 28.78 32.11
C ARG A 136 6.24 30.21 32.59
N LYS A 137 5.41 30.99 31.89
CA LYS A 137 5.02 32.35 32.30
C LYS A 137 4.28 32.33 33.64
N GLN A 138 3.30 31.45 33.80
CA GLN A 138 2.52 31.33 35.03
C GLN A 138 3.38 30.88 36.21
N ALA A 139 4.30 29.92 36.00
CA ALA A 139 5.22 29.48 37.05
C ALA A 139 6.24 30.56 37.45
N ALA A 140 6.63 31.45 36.54
CA ALA A 140 7.49 32.59 36.85
C ALA A 140 6.73 33.67 37.63
N ALA A 141 5.48 33.96 37.24
CA ALA A 141 4.63 34.94 37.92
C ALA A 141 4.25 34.51 39.35
N ALA A 142 4.10 33.20 39.61
CA ALA A 142 3.78 32.67 40.94
C ALA A 142 4.97 32.58 41.91
N LYS A 143 6.20 32.90 41.45
CA LYS A 143 7.43 32.92 42.26
C LYS A 143 7.87 34.32 42.69
N VAL A 144 7.12 35.34 42.28
CA VAL A 144 7.29 36.75 42.66
C VAL A 144 6.26 37.07 43.74
#